data_AF-B7GKA0-F1
#
_entry.id   AF-B7GKA0-F1
#
_cell.length_a   1.000
_cell.length_b   1.000
_cell.length_c   1.000
_cell.angle_alpha   90.00
_cell.angle_beta   90.00
_cell.angle_gamma   90.00
#
_symmetry.space_group_name_H-M   'P 1'
#
loop_
_entity.id
_entity.type
_entity.pdbx_description
1 polymer ?
#
loop_
_entity_poly.entity_id
_entity_poly.type
_entity_poly.pdbx_seq_one_letter_code
_entity_poly.pdbx_strand_id
1 'polypeptide(L)'
;MEFSTSRFFFVQISLFKHSDKLYDKLGFIFHSTTRGDIMDRTSLIGLILGIIAVGVGMVFKGVSPSVLINPAAILIILLGTAAAVTIAFPTKEISKVPKLFGVIFKEPKTPKIEELIPLFVEWANIARREGLLALEAKVAEIDDPFLRNGLSLAIDGQSQEFIRDVMTEEIEAMEERHLANATIFTQAGTYAPTLGVLGAVVGLIAALQDMSDIERLGHAISAAFVATLMGIFTGYVLWHPFANKLKRKSKEEIKVRQVMIEGVLSIIEGQAPRAIEQKLASYLPMSERQKLLGQGAQNNGEKA
;
A
#
# COMPACT_ATOMS: atom_id res chain seq x y z
N MET A 1 32.99 23.85 -19.46
CA MET A 1 33.05 22.38 -19.34
C MET A 1 31.64 21.90 -18.98
N GLU A 2 30.70 22.02 -19.92
CA GLU A 2 29.31 21.58 -19.75
C GLU A 2 29.18 20.22 -20.42
N PHE A 3 29.10 19.16 -19.62
CA PHE A 3 28.78 17.83 -20.12
C PHE A 3 27.71 17.18 -19.23
N SER A 4 26.51 17.10 -19.81
CA SER A 4 25.63 15.93 -19.78
C SER A 4 24.80 15.59 -18.53
N THR A 5 23.92 16.50 -18.12
CA THR A 5 22.71 16.16 -17.33
C THR A 5 21.69 15.37 -18.16
N SER A 6 21.71 15.48 -19.50
CA SER A 6 20.71 14.86 -20.39
C SER A 6 20.94 13.36 -20.64
N ARG A 7 22.18 12.86 -20.60
CA ARG A 7 22.47 11.42 -20.80
C ARG A 7 22.08 10.56 -19.61
N PHE A 8 22.18 11.10 -18.38
CA PHE A 8 21.75 10.39 -17.18
C PHE A 8 20.23 10.16 -17.17
N PHE A 9 19.46 11.16 -17.59
CA PHE A 9 17.99 11.07 -17.65
C PHE A 9 17.51 10.04 -18.71
N PHE A 10 18.20 9.94 -19.84
CA PHE A 10 17.87 8.99 -20.90
C PHE A 10 18.20 7.52 -20.55
N VAL A 11 19.28 7.28 -19.81
CA VAL A 11 19.63 5.92 -19.34
C VAL A 11 18.61 5.42 -18.33
N GLN A 12 18.08 6.31 -17.47
CA GLN A 12 17.09 5.97 -16.45
C GLN A 12 15.72 5.61 -17.06
N ILE A 13 15.30 6.29 -18.15
CA ILE A 13 14.07 5.97 -18.89
C ILE A 13 14.21 4.67 -19.70
N SER A 14 15.39 4.41 -20.26
CA SER A 14 15.65 3.18 -21.03
C SER A 14 15.64 1.92 -20.14
N LEU A 15 16.21 2.02 -18.93
CA LEU A 15 16.16 0.94 -17.93
C LEU A 15 14.74 0.67 -17.41
N PHE A 16 13.90 1.70 -17.31
CA PHE A 16 12.49 1.54 -16.92
C PHE A 16 11.67 0.78 -17.97
N LYS A 17 11.84 1.12 -19.26
CA LYS A 17 11.15 0.43 -20.37
C LYS A 17 11.62 -1.01 -20.61
N HIS A 18 12.88 -1.35 -20.29
CA HIS A 18 13.36 -2.72 -20.39
C HIS A 18 12.86 -3.60 -19.22
N SER A 19 12.56 -2.99 -18.08
CA SER A 19 11.91 -3.65 -16.94
C SER A 19 10.50 -4.12 -17.33
N ASP A 20 9.68 -3.24 -17.93
CA ASP A 20 8.29 -3.52 -18.35
C ASP A 20 8.14 -4.75 -19.27
N LYS A 21 9.06 -4.94 -20.22
CA LYS A 21 9.04 -6.13 -21.10
C LYS A 21 9.47 -7.43 -20.41
N LEU A 22 10.23 -7.33 -19.32
CA LEU A 22 10.58 -8.48 -18.49
C LEU A 22 9.39 -8.89 -17.59
N TYR A 23 8.56 -7.93 -17.17
CA TYR A 23 7.36 -8.17 -16.36
C TYR A 23 6.29 -8.98 -17.10
N ASP A 24 6.04 -8.68 -18.38
CA ASP A 24 5.05 -9.42 -19.18
C ASP A 24 5.50 -10.87 -19.46
N LYS A 25 6.80 -11.10 -19.64
CA LYS A 25 7.34 -12.46 -19.88
C LYS A 25 7.48 -13.31 -18.61
N LEU A 26 7.65 -12.69 -17.45
CA LEU A 26 7.71 -13.40 -16.16
C LEU A 26 6.32 -13.64 -15.54
N GLY A 27 5.31 -12.84 -15.89
CA GLY A 27 3.94 -13.00 -15.43
C GLY A 27 3.23 -14.25 -15.96
N PHE A 28 3.72 -14.85 -17.06
CA PHE A 28 3.09 -16.01 -17.69
C PHE A 28 3.48 -17.35 -17.04
N ILE A 29 4.54 -17.39 -16.20
CA ILE A 29 5.07 -18.64 -15.61
C ILE A 29 4.57 -18.87 -14.16
N PHE A 30 3.94 -17.88 -13.52
CA PHE A 30 3.52 -17.94 -12.11
C PHE A 30 2.00 -18.04 -11.95
N HIS A 31 1.38 -19.11 -12.44
CA HIS A 31 -0.05 -19.37 -12.20
C HIS A 31 -0.32 -20.22 -10.93
N SER A 32 0.66 -20.38 -10.03
CA SER A 32 0.49 -21.14 -8.78
C SER A 32 1.16 -20.53 -7.54
N THR A 33 1.60 -19.27 -7.57
CA THR A 33 2.04 -18.57 -6.35
C THR A 33 0.92 -17.65 -5.86
N THR A 34 0.45 -17.91 -4.64
CA THR A 34 -0.48 -17.05 -3.91
C THR A 34 0.05 -15.61 -3.88
N ARG A 35 -0.66 -14.68 -4.53
CA ARG A 35 -0.25 -13.26 -4.74
C ARG A 35 0.24 -12.55 -3.48
N GLY A 36 -0.27 -12.94 -2.31
CA GLY A 36 0.12 -12.38 -1.02
C GLY A 36 1.53 -12.74 -0.53
N ASP A 37 2.27 -13.58 -1.23
CA ASP A 37 3.67 -13.89 -0.90
C ASP A 37 4.68 -13.08 -1.72
N ILE A 38 4.20 -12.30 -2.70
CA ILE A 38 5.03 -11.43 -3.52
C ILE A 38 5.34 -10.14 -2.75
N MET A 39 6.61 -9.79 -2.65
CA MET A 39 7.05 -8.56 -2.00
C MET A 39 6.69 -7.31 -2.83
N ASP A 40 6.21 -6.28 -2.15
CA ASP A 40 6.01 -4.94 -2.70
C ASP A 40 7.38 -4.28 -2.94
N ARG A 41 7.82 -4.35 -4.19
CA ARG A 41 9.15 -3.89 -4.61
C ARG A 41 9.33 -2.39 -4.37
N THR A 42 8.26 -1.60 -4.48
CA THR A 42 8.35 -0.13 -4.33
C THR A 42 8.68 0.28 -2.90
N SER A 43 8.09 -0.40 -1.91
CA SER A 43 8.38 -0.16 -0.49
C SER A 43 9.84 -0.48 -0.16
N LEU A 44 10.37 -1.60 -0.66
CA LEU A 44 11.76 -1.99 -0.40
C LEU A 44 12.77 -1.08 -1.11
N ILE A 45 12.55 -0.79 -2.38
CA ILE A 45 13.43 0.10 -3.17
C ILE A 45 13.46 1.49 -2.54
N GLY A 46 12.29 2.03 -2.16
CA GLY A 46 12.21 3.34 -1.50
C GLY A 46 12.98 3.40 -0.18
N LEU A 47 12.87 2.36 0.65
CA LEU A 47 13.61 2.25 1.91
C LEU A 47 15.13 2.24 1.66
N ILE A 48 15.59 1.40 0.73
CA ILE A 48 17.02 1.30 0.39
C ILE A 48 17.54 2.63 -0.16
N LEU A 49 16.80 3.27 -1.06
CA LEU A 49 17.16 4.58 -1.61
C LEU A 49 17.23 5.66 -0.54
N GLY A 50 16.29 5.68 0.42
CA GLY A 50 16.31 6.64 1.53
C GLY A 50 17.55 6.48 2.40
N ILE A 51 17.91 5.24 2.75
CA ILE A 51 19.12 4.94 3.53
C ILE A 51 20.39 5.32 2.75
N ILE A 52 20.47 4.95 1.46
CA ILE A 52 21.64 5.27 0.62
C ILE A 52 21.79 6.78 0.44
N ALA A 53 20.70 7.51 0.19
CA ALA A 53 20.75 8.95 -0.02
C ALA A 53 21.33 9.69 1.20
N VAL A 54 20.88 9.32 2.40
CA VAL A 54 21.41 9.91 3.65
C VAL A 54 22.83 9.43 3.92
N GLY A 55 23.10 8.12 3.80
CA GLY A 55 24.41 7.54 4.09
C GLY A 55 25.51 8.07 3.17
N VAL A 56 25.29 8.09 1.85
CA VAL A 56 26.25 8.66 0.89
C VAL A 56 26.41 10.16 1.10
N GLY A 57 25.31 10.86 1.39
CA GLY A 57 25.35 12.29 1.73
C GLY A 57 26.22 12.60 2.95
N MET A 58 26.21 11.74 3.97
CA MET A 58 27.10 11.85 5.13
C MET A 58 28.57 11.67 4.76
N VAL A 59 28.87 10.64 3.96
CA VAL A 59 30.25 10.37 3.50
C VAL A 59 30.80 11.53 2.67
N PHE A 60 30.00 12.08 1.74
CA PHE A 60 30.42 13.24 0.94
C PHE A 60 30.63 14.51 1.75
N LYS A 61 29.95 14.64 2.89
CA LYS A 61 30.16 15.73 3.85
C LYS A 61 31.29 15.43 4.85
N GLY A 62 32.00 14.31 4.71
CA GLY A 62 33.09 13.90 5.60
C GLY A 62 32.64 13.44 6.98
N VAL A 63 31.35 13.11 7.17
CA VAL A 63 30.81 12.63 8.45
C VAL A 63 30.91 11.11 8.48
N SER A 64 31.63 10.58 9.47
CA SER A 64 31.70 9.12 9.68
C SER A 64 30.32 8.55 9.99
N PRO A 65 29.86 7.50 9.28
CA PRO A 65 28.59 6.82 9.58
C PRO A 65 28.53 6.22 11.00
N SER A 66 29.69 5.97 11.63
CA SER A 66 29.76 5.45 13.01
C SER A 66 29.09 6.38 14.03
N VAL A 67 28.97 7.68 13.71
CA VAL A 67 28.34 8.69 14.57
C VAL A 67 26.83 8.43 14.74
N LEU A 68 26.19 7.72 13.82
CA LEU A 68 24.78 7.31 13.95
C LEU A 68 24.57 6.22 15.00
N ILE A 69 25.62 5.49 15.38
CA ILE A 69 25.54 4.43 16.39
C ILE A 69 25.67 5.08 17.77
N ASN A 70 24.65 5.88 18.11
CA ASN A 70 24.55 6.54 19.41
C ASN A 70 23.44 5.86 20.22
N PRO A 71 23.77 5.06 21.26
CA PRO A 71 22.78 4.35 22.04
C PRO A 71 21.73 5.24 22.69
N ALA A 72 22.13 6.43 23.17
CA ALA A 72 21.21 7.38 23.79
C ALA A 72 20.21 7.96 22.77
N ALA A 73 20.69 8.33 21.58
CA ALA A 73 19.82 8.80 20.51
C ALA A 73 18.85 7.69 20.04
N ILE A 74 19.35 6.47 19.79
CA ILE A 74 18.52 5.32 19.40
C ILE A 74 17.42 5.08 20.43
N LEU A 75 17.76 5.10 21.73
CA LEU A 75 16.82 4.89 22.81
C LEU A 75 15.77 6.01 22.86
N ILE A 76 16.17 7.27 22.88
CA ILE A 76 15.22 8.41 22.95
C ILE A 76 14.27 8.41 21.74
N ILE A 77 14.79 8.16 20.54
CA ILE A 77 13.96 8.20 19.33
C ILE A 77 13.09 6.95 19.20
N LEU A 78 13.67 5.75 19.18
CA LEU A 78 12.90 4.54 18.88
C LEU A 78 12.03 4.11 20.07
N LEU A 79 12.59 4.05 21.29
CA LEU A 79 11.81 3.68 22.46
C LEU A 79 10.85 4.80 22.86
N GLY A 80 11.25 6.06 22.75
CA GLY A 80 10.36 7.19 23.00
C GLY A 80 9.19 7.23 22.01
N THR A 81 9.43 7.00 20.72
CA THR A 81 8.33 6.97 19.72
C THR A 81 7.40 5.80 19.98
N ALA A 82 7.95 4.61 20.27
CA ALA A 82 7.15 3.45 20.65
C ALA A 82 6.31 3.73 21.90
N ALA A 83 6.89 4.34 22.94
CA ALA A 83 6.19 4.73 24.15
C ALA A 83 5.06 5.72 23.87
N ALA A 84 5.32 6.80 23.12
CA ALA A 84 4.33 7.79 22.75
C ALA A 84 3.16 7.17 21.95
N VAL A 85 3.47 6.26 21.02
CA VAL A 85 2.46 5.50 20.28
C VAL A 85 1.65 4.57 21.21
N THR A 86 2.30 3.86 22.13
CA THR A 86 1.56 3.00 23.08
C THR A 86 0.68 3.77 24.06
N ILE A 87 1.02 5.02 24.36
CA ILE A 87 0.17 5.93 25.15
C ILE A 87 -1.02 6.40 24.32
N ALA A 88 -0.80 6.71 23.04
CA ALA A 88 -1.82 7.29 22.16
C ALA A 88 -2.89 6.29 21.68
N PHE A 89 -2.59 4.99 21.61
CA PHE A 89 -3.48 3.99 20.99
C PHE A 89 -3.84 2.83 21.91
N PRO A 90 -5.08 2.29 21.82
CA PRO A 90 -5.49 1.10 22.56
C PRO A 90 -4.66 -0.14 22.23
N THR A 91 -4.49 -1.03 23.21
CA THR A 91 -3.71 -2.28 23.08
C THR A 91 -4.18 -3.17 21.92
N LYS A 92 -5.48 -3.18 21.62
CA LYS A 92 -6.07 -3.96 20.51
C LYS A 92 -5.56 -3.50 19.14
N GLU A 93 -5.20 -2.23 18.99
CA GLU A 93 -4.66 -1.68 17.75
C GLU A 93 -3.15 -1.90 17.67
N ILE A 94 -2.44 -1.64 18.77
CA ILE A 94 -0.99 -1.83 18.85
C ILE A 94 -0.59 -3.29 18.56
N SER A 95 -1.36 -4.27 19.05
CA SER A 95 -1.07 -5.69 18.79
C SER A 95 -1.11 -6.07 17.30
N LYS A 96 -1.70 -5.23 16.44
CA LYS A 96 -1.76 -5.44 14.98
C LYS A 96 -0.52 -4.91 14.26
N VAL A 97 0.28 -4.03 14.88
CA VAL A 97 1.44 -3.38 14.24
C VAL A 97 2.39 -4.36 13.55
N PRO A 98 2.76 -5.52 14.15
CA PRO A 98 3.60 -6.51 13.46
C PRO A 98 2.99 -7.03 12.15
N LYS A 99 1.66 -7.22 12.12
CA LYS A 99 0.95 -7.65 10.90
C LYS A 99 0.91 -6.54 9.84
N LEU A 100 0.82 -5.27 10.26
CA LEU A 100 0.79 -4.12 9.35
C LEU A 100 2.10 -3.95 8.57
N PHE A 101 3.26 -4.29 9.16
CA PHE A 101 4.50 -4.37 8.40
C PHE A 101 4.43 -5.38 7.26
N GLY A 102 3.79 -6.53 7.49
CA GLY A 102 3.50 -7.51 6.43
C GLY A 102 2.66 -6.90 5.30
N VAL A 103 1.63 -6.12 5.62
CA VAL A 103 0.78 -5.43 4.63
C VAL A 103 1.54 -4.36 3.84
N ILE A 104 2.47 -3.65 4.49
CA ILE A 104 3.29 -2.60 3.83
C ILE A 104 4.24 -3.20 2.78
N PHE A 105 4.85 -4.34 3.10
CA PHE A 105 5.91 -4.95 2.28
C PHE A 105 5.45 -6.10 1.38
N LYS A 106 4.17 -6.49 1.43
CA LYS A 106 3.59 -7.52 0.55
C LYS A 106 2.52 -6.92 -0.36
N GLU A 107 2.36 -7.51 -1.53
CA GLU A 107 1.25 -7.19 -2.42
C GLU A 107 -0.07 -7.68 -1.81
N PRO A 108 -1.17 -6.91 -1.98
CA PRO A 108 -2.48 -7.33 -1.51
C PRO A 108 -2.94 -8.58 -2.25
N LYS A 109 -3.67 -9.45 -1.55
CA LYS A 109 -4.29 -10.64 -2.15
C LYS A 109 -5.53 -10.32 -2.99
N THR A 110 -5.99 -9.08 -2.95
CA THR A 110 -7.20 -8.62 -3.64
C THR A 110 -7.07 -8.83 -5.15
N PRO A 111 -8.09 -9.38 -5.83
CA PRO A 111 -8.08 -9.58 -7.28
C PRO A 111 -8.00 -8.24 -8.01
N LYS A 112 -7.47 -8.25 -9.24
CA LYS A 112 -7.47 -7.04 -10.08
C LYS A 112 -8.84 -6.84 -10.73
N ILE A 113 -9.17 -5.59 -11.04
CA ILE A 113 -10.42 -5.26 -11.72
C ILE A 113 -10.50 -5.97 -13.09
N GLU A 114 -9.39 -6.05 -13.81
CA GLU A 114 -9.33 -6.74 -15.11
C GLU A 114 -9.61 -8.25 -15.01
N GLU A 115 -9.38 -8.87 -13.86
CA GLU A 115 -9.66 -10.29 -13.60
C GLU A 115 -11.11 -10.50 -13.17
N LEU A 116 -11.73 -9.50 -12.53
CA LEU A 116 -13.12 -9.55 -12.09
C LEU A 116 -14.12 -9.40 -13.25
N ILE A 117 -13.81 -8.56 -14.24
CA ILE A 117 -14.74 -8.27 -15.35
C ILE A 117 -15.17 -9.54 -16.09
N PRO A 118 -14.25 -10.44 -16.54
CA PRO A 118 -14.63 -11.68 -17.20
C PRO A 118 -15.49 -12.60 -16.30
N LEU A 119 -15.22 -12.66 -15.00
CA LEU A 119 -15.99 -13.46 -14.05
C LEU A 119 -17.44 -12.96 -13.95
N PHE A 120 -17.65 -11.64 -13.84
CA PHE A 120 -19.00 -11.08 -13.82
C PHE A 120 -19.74 -11.27 -15.14
N VAL A 121 -19.04 -11.22 -16.27
CA VAL A 121 -19.62 -11.54 -17.60
C VAL A 121 -20.04 -13.00 -17.69
N GLU A 122 -19.23 -13.93 -17.18
CA GLU A 122 -19.55 -15.36 -17.13
C GLU A 122 -20.78 -15.61 -16.23
N TRP A 123 -20.77 -15.08 -15.01
CA TRP A 123 -21.89 -15.24 -14.08
C TRP A 123 -23.19 -14.60 -14.59
N ALA A 124 -23.11 -13.46 -15.27
CA ALA A 124 -24.28 -12.87 -15.92
C ALA A 124 -24.86 -13.75 -17.03
N ASN A 125 -24.00 -14.45 -17.80
CA ASN A 125 -24.47 -15.41 -18.81
C ASN A 125 -25.17 -16.61 -18.17
N ILE A 126 -24.61 -17.16 -17.10
CA ILE A 126 -25.20 -18.28 -16.35
C ILE A 126 -26.55 -17.83 -15.75
N ALA A 127 -26.58 -16.71 -15.03
CA ALA A 127 -27.79 -16.19 -14.39
C ALA A 127 -28.93 -15.92 -15.39
N ARG A 128 -28.61 -15.40 -16.59
CA ARG A 128 -29.63 -15.16 -17.64
C ARG A 128 -30.15 -16.44 -18.31
N ARG A 129 -29.32 -17.48 -18.42
CA ARG A 129 -29.69 -18.73 -19.10
C ARG A 129 -30.38 -19.73 -18.17
N GLU A 130 -29.87 -19.84 -16.95
CA GLU A 130 -30.20 -20.90 -16.01
C GLU A 130 -30.88 -20.36 -14.73
N GLY A 131 -30.99 -19.04 -14.60
CA GLY A 131 -31.52 -18.36 -13.43
C GLY A 131 -30.45 -18.09 -12.37
N LEU A 132 -30.77 -17.21 -11.41
CA LEU A 132 -29.82 -16.76 -10.39
C LEU A 132 -29.34 -17.90 -9.45
N LEU A 133 -30.21 -18.87 -9.17
CA LEU A 133 -29.90 -20.06 -8.37
C LEU A 133 -28.76 -20.91 -8.98
N ALA A 134 -28.56 -20.86 -10.29
CA ALA A 134 -27.46 -21.59 -10.93
C ALA A 134 -26.07 -21.08 -10.51
N LEU A 135 -25.98 -19.88 -9.92
CA LEU A 135 -24.74 -19.34 -9.37
C LEU A 135 -24.33 -19.95 -8.02
N GLU A 136 -25.21 -20.69 -7.33
CA GLU A 136 -24.92 -21.23 -5.99
C GLU A 136 -23.65 -22.10 -5.97
N ALA A 137 -23.50 -22.99 -6.96
CA ALA A 137 -22.30 -23.82 -7.12
C ALA A 137 -21.03 -22.98 -7.34
N LYS A 138 -21.15 -21.84 -8.04
CA LYS A 138 -20.03 -20.93 -8.30
C LYS A 138 -19.65 -20.10 -7.08
N VAL A 139 -20.64 -19.67 -6.28
CA VAL A 139 -20.40 -18.90 -5.05
C VAL A 139 -19.56 -19.69 -4.05
N ALA A 140 -19.74 -21.01 -3.97
CA ALA A 140 -18.94 -21.89 -3.10
C ALA A 140 -17.44 -21.92 -3.48
N GLU A 141 -17.10 -21.66 -4.74
CA GLU A 141 -15.72 -21.62 -5.26
C GLU A 141 -15.04 -20.26 -5.08
N ILE A 142 -15.77 -19.21 -4.68
CA ILE A 142 -15.23 -17.85 -4.53
C ILE A 142 -14.42 -17.74 -3.24
N ASP A 143 -13.12 -17.51 -3.35
CA ASP A 143 -12.22 -17.33 -2.18
C ASP A 143 -12.51 -16.06 -1.37
N ASP A 144 -12.92 -14.98 -2.04
CA ASP A 144 -13.11 -13.67 -1.42
C ASP A 144 -14.46 -13.60 -0.63
N PRO A 145 -14.43 -13.41 0.70
CA PRO A 145 -15.65 -13.46 1.51
C PRO A 145 -16.67 -12.37 1.21
N PHE A 146 -16.22 -11.18 0.83
CA PHE A 146 -17.09 -10.04 0.53
C PHE A 146 -17.88 -10.28 -0.76
N LEU A 147 -17.22 -10.78 -1.81
CA LEU A 147 -17.87 -11.12 -3.06
C LEU A 147 -18.82 -12.32 -2.89
N ARG A 148 -18.40 -13.33 -2.11
CA ARG A 148 -19.24 -14.47 -1.75
C ARG A 148 -20.51 -14.00 -1.04
N ASN A 149 -20.39 -13.14 -0.03
CA ASN A 149 -21.52 -12.57 0.71
C ASN A 149 -22.50 -11.83 -0.22
N GLY A 150 -22.00 -10.95 -1.09
CA GLY A 150 -22.85 -10.20 -2.03
C GLY A 150 -23.65 -11.08 -2.96
N LEU A 151 -23.03 -12.13 -3.52
CA LEU A 151 -23.74 -13.09 -4.39
C LEU A 151 -24.70 -14.00 -3.60
N SER A 152 -24.37 -14.38 -2.36
CA SER A 152 -25.30 -15.12 -1.50
C SER A 152 -26.57 -14.31 -1.21
N LEU A 153 -26.44 -13.04 -0.85
CA LEU A 153 -27.61 -12.17 -0.64
C LEU A 153 -28.47 -12.03 -1.91
N ALA A 154 -27.83 -12.01 -3.08
CA ALA A 154 -28.51 -12.00 -4.36
C ALA A 154 -29.32 -13.29 -4.57
N ILE A 155 -28.72 -14.46 -4.34
CA ILE A 155 -29.36 -15.78 -4.48
C ILE A 155 -30.52 -15.92 -3.50
N ASP A 156 -30.37 -15.41 -2.28
CA ASP A 156 -31.41 -15.38 -1.24
C ASP A 156 -32.59 -14.45 -1.58
N GLY A 157 -32.52 -13.72 -2.70
CA GLY A 157 -33.60 -12.88 -3.21
C GLY A 157 -33.73 -11.53 -2.49
N GLN A 158 -32.65 -11.05 -1.86
CA GLN A 158 -32.64 -9.72 -1.24
C GLN A 158 -32.74 -8.61 -2.29
N SER A 159 -33.28 -7.45 -1.88
CA SER A 159 -33.41 -6.31 -2.77
C SER A 159 -32.04 -5.72 -3.13
N GLN A 160 -31.94 -5.10 -4.30
CA GLN A 160 -30.71 -4.43 -4.76
C GLN A 160 -30.27 -3.30 -3.81
N GLU A 161 -31.23 -2.56 -3.26
CA GLU A 161 -30.98 -1.51 -2.27
C GLU A 161 -30.37 -2.10 -1.01
N PHE A 162 -30.96 -3.16 -0.46
CA PHE A 162 -30.43 -3.83 0.73
C PHE A 162 -29.02 -4.39 0.51
N ILE A 163 -28.77 -5.05 -0.64
CA ILE A 163 -27.44 -5.58 -0.98
C ILE A 163 -26.42 -4.45 -1.09
N ARG A 164 -26.78 -3.35 -1.77
CA ARG A 164 -25.93 -2.18 -1.90
C ARG A 164 -25.59 -1.61 -0.52
N ASP A 165 -26.59 -1.45 0.34
CA ASP A 165 -26.43 -0.87 1.68
C ASP A 165 -25.49 -1.74 2.52
N VAL A 166 -25.78 -3.04 2.65
CA VAL A 166 -24.95 -3.97 3.44
C VAL A 166 -23.51 -4.01 2.94
N MET A 167 -23.29 -4.13 1.63
CA MET A 167 -21.94 -4.20 1.08
C MET A 167 -21.21 -2.86 1.19
N THR A 168 -21.91 -1.72 1.11
CA THR A 168 -21.30 -0.39 1.27
C THR A 168 -20.92 -0.17 2.73
N GLU A 169 -21.77 -0.53 3.69
CA GLU A 169 -21.46 -0.50 5.12
C GLU A 169 -20.23 -1.37 5.44
N GLU A 170 -20.09 -2.53 4.81
CA GLU A 170 -18.91 -3.39 4.98
C GLU A 170 -17.63 -2.72 4.45
N ILE A 171 -17.70 -2.01 3.32
CA ILE A 171 -16.58 -1.20 2.78
C ILE A 171 -16.23 -0.08 3.75
N GLU A 172 -17.21 0.67 4.26
CA GLU A 172 -16.99 1.79 5.18
C GLU A 172 -16.35 1.31 6.48
N ALA A 173 -16.86 0.23 7.07
CA ALA A 173 -16.28 -0.38 8.26
C ALA A 173 -14.85 -0.91 8.01
N MET A 174 -14.56 -1.41 6.80
CA MET A 174 -13.20 -1.80 6.41
C MET A 174 -12.28 -0.58 6.28
N GLU A 175 -12.73 0.48 5.61
CA GLU A 175 -11.98 1.72 5.43
C GLU A 175 -11.62 2.35 6.78
N GLU A 176 -12.57 2.42 7.71
CA GLU A 176 -12.34 2.94 9.07
C GLU A 176 -11.26 2.13 9.79
N ARG A 177 -11.33 0.80 9.74
CA ARG A 177 -10.29 -0.08 10.31
C ARG A 177 -8.91 0.15 9.67
N HIS A 178 -8.85 0.32 8.36
CA HIS A 178 -7.60 0.61 7.65
C HIS A 178 -7.04 1.99 7.99
N LEU A 179 -7.91 2.99 8.14
CA LEU A 179 -7.52 4.34 8.53
C LEU A 179 -6.97 4.38 9.96
N ALA A 180 -7.60 3.68 10.90
CA ALA A 180 -7.09 3.55 12.27
C ALA A 180 -5.66 2.96 12.27
N ASN A 181 -5.47 1.86 11.52
CA ASN A 181 -4.15 1.22 11.37
C ASN A 181 -3.09 2.16 10.77
N ALA A 182 -3.45 2.94 9.75
CA ALA A 182 -2.52 3.90 9.13
C ALA A 182 -2.23 5.12 10.03
N THR A 183 -3.15 5.47 10.91
CA THR A 183 -3.01 6.60 11.83
C THR A 183 -1.94 6.35 12.88
N ILE A 184 -1.73 5.09 13.30
CA ILE A 184 -0.61 4.69 14.18
C ILE A 184 0.73 5.19 13.62
N PHE A 185 1.01 4.90 12.34
CA PHE A 185 2.24 5.34 11.68
C PHE A 185 2.26 6.84 11.40
N THR A 186 1.10 7.46 11.18
CA THR A 186 0.99 8.91 11.06
C THR A 186 1.46 9.59 12.35
N GLN A 187 0.99 9.12 13.50
CA GLN A 187 1.38 9.66 14.81
C GLN A 187 2.83 9.33 15.16
N ALA A 188 3.32 8.12 14.85
CA ALA A 188 4.74 7.80 14.99
C ALA A 188 5.62 8.77 14.18
N GLY A 189 5.19 9.12 12.96
CA GLY A 189 5.85 10.12 12.12
C GLY A 189 5.85 11.53 12.69
N THR A 190 4.78 11.90 13.40
CA THR A 190 4.68 13.18 14.12
C THR A 190 5.55 13.20 15.37
N TYR A 191 5.61 12.09 16.12
CA TYR A 191 6.31 12.02 17.41
C TYR A 191 7.83 11.85 17.26
N ALA A 192 8.30 11.09 16.27
CA ALA A 192 9.73 10.83 16.14
C ALA A 192 10.59 12.10 15.94
N PRO A 193 10.22 13.08 15.08
CA PRO A 193 10.97 14.34 14.94
C PRO A 193 10.91 15.21 16.19
N THR A 194 9.77 15.27 16.89
CA THR A 194 9.64 16.07 18.11
C THR A 194 10.43 15.47 19.27
N LEU A 195 10.50 14.14 19.36
CA LEU A 195 11.43 13.44 20.25
C LEU A 195 12.89 13.65 19.84
N GLY A 196 13.16 13.88 18.55
CA GLY A 196 14.45 14.37 18.05
C GLY A 196 14.85 15.70 18.69
N VAL A 197 13.93 16.67 18.70
CA VAL A 197 14.13 17.96 19.37
C VAL A 197 14.32 17.77 20.88
N LEU A 198 13.54 16.91 21.52
CA LEU A 198 13.70 16.59 22.94
C LEU A 198 15.08 16.00 23.23
N GLY A 199 15.54 15.04 22.42
CA GLY A 199 16.86 14.43 22.54
C GLY A 199 17.99 15.44 22.36
N ALA A 200 17.82 16.41 21.45
CA ALA A 200 18.77 17.49 21.26
C ALA A 200 18.87 18.40 22.49
N VAL A 201 17.72 18.74 23.11
CA VAL A 201 17.70 19.51 24.36
C VAL A 201 18.42 18.75 25.47
N VAL A 202 18.19 17.44 25.61
CA VAL A 202 18.89 16.60 26.61
C VAL A 202 20.40 16.60 26.36
N GLY A 203 20.83 16.43 25.10
CA GLY A 203 22.25 16.45 24.76
C GLY A 203 22.91 17.82 24.99
N LEU A 204 22.17 18.92 24.76
CA LEU A 204 22.66 20.27 25.05
C LEU A 204 22.78 20.53 26.55
N ILE A 205 21.84 20.06 27.37
CA ILE A 205 21.95 20.13 28.84
C ILE A 205 23.21 19.40 29.30
N ALA A 206 23.46 18.19 28.79
CA ALA A 206 24.66 17.43 29.11
C ALA A 206 25.95 18.16 28.68
N ALA A 207 25.94 18.80 27.51
CA ALA A 207 27.06 19.60 27.01
C ALA A 207 27.38 20.80 27.92
N LEU A 208 26.36 21.47 28.46
CA LEU A 208 26.52 22.64 29.32
C LEU A 208 26.93 22.29 30.76
N GLN A 209 26.81 21.02 31.18
CA GLN A 209 27.18 20.58 32.53
C GLN A 209 28.70 20.50 32.74
N ASP A 210 29.46 20.19 31.69
CA ASP A 210 30.91 20.08 31.75
C ASP A 210 31.55 20.83 30.57
N MET A 211 31.72 22.15 30.76
CA MET A 211 32.34 23.02 29.76
C MET A 211 33.87 23.08 29.89
N SER A 212 34.45 22.31 30.82
CA SER A 212 35.88 22.33 31.09
C SER A 212 36.69 21.51 30.07
N ASP A 213 36.04 20.50 29.47
CA ASP A 213 36.63 19.61 28.47
C ASP A 213 35.98 19.84 27.09
N ILE A 214 36.74 20.47 26.19
CA ILE A 214 36.30 20.82 24.83
C ILE A 214 35.98 19.57 24.00
N GLU A 215 36.67 18.45 24.22
CA GLU A 215 36.45 17.21 23.47
C GLU A 215 35.12 16.57 23.87
N ARG A 216 34.87 16.48 25.19
CA ARG A 216 33.57 16.01 25.72
C ARG A 216 32.41 16.91 25.29
N LEU A 217 32.62 18.21 25.32
CA LEU A 217 31.64 19.19 24.84
C LEU A 217 31.27 18.92 23.38
N GLY A 218 32.26 18.73 22.52
CA GLY A 218 32.07 18.40 21.10
C GLY A 218 31.29 17.10 20.89
N HIS A 219 31.59 16.05 21.66
CA HIS A 219 30.86 14.79 21.61
C HIS A 219 29.40 14.93 22.05
N ALA A 220 29.13 15.66 23.13
CA ALA A 220 27.77 15.89 23.63
C ALA A 220 26.91 16.68 22.63
N ILE A 221 27.47 17.72 22.02
CA ILE A 221 26.79 18.50 20.97
C ILE A 221 26.53 17.64 19.72
N SER A 222 27.52 16.85 19.30
CA SER A 222 27.35 15.92 18.16
C SER A 222 26.23 14.91 18.42
N ALA A 223 26.19 14.32 19.63
CA ALA A 223 25.12 13.41 20.04
C ALA A 223 23.72 14.05 19.97
N ALA A 224 23.58 15.32 20.37
CA ALA A 224 22.34 16.07 20.26
C ALA A 224 21.87 16.22 18.80
N PHE A 225 22.79 16.55 17.88
CA PHE A 225 22.45 16.66 16.45
C PHE A 225 22.11 15.30 15.81
N VAL A 226 22.74 14.21 16.26
CA VAL A 226 22.39 12.86 15.83
C VAL A 226 20.97 12.49 16.23
N ALA A 227 20.54 12.87 17.44
CA ALA A 227 19.17 12.64 17.89
C ALA A 227 18.16 13.34 16.97
N THR A 228 18.40 14.60 16.61
CA THR A 228 17.55 15.35 15.65
C THR A 228 17.53 14.69 14.28
N LEU A 229 18.70 14.30 13.75
CA LEU A 229 18.81 13.64 12.46
C LEU A 229 18.02 12.32 12.47
N MET A 230 18.17 11.50 13.50
CA MET A 230 17.45 10.24 13.64
C MET A 230 15.94 10.44 13.76
N GLY A 231 15.49 11.44 14.53
CA GLY A 231 14.06 11.74 14.67
C GLY A 231 13.42 12.14 13.34
N ILE A 232 14.06 13.06 12.61
CA ILE A 232 13.59 13.52 11.29
C ILE A 232 13.63 12.36 10.28
N PHE A 233 14.71 11.58 10.27
CA PHE A 233 14.86 10.45 9.35
C PHE A 233 13.78 9.41 9.58
N THR A 234 13.64 8.91 10.81
CA THR A 234 12.65 7.88 11.11
C THR A 234 11.21 8.39 10.92
N GLY A 235 10.93 9.65 11.26
CA GLY A 235 9.62 10.27 11.05
C GLY A 235 9.23 10.42 9.58
N TYR A 236 10.05 11.12 8.79
CA TYR A 236 9.68 11.54 7.43
C TYR A 236 10.09 10.56 6.33
N VAL A 237 11.12 9.72 6.57
CA VAL A 237 11.58 8.74 5.57
C VAL A 237 10.94 7.37 5.82
N LEU A 238 10.51 7.05 7.05
CA LEU A 238 9.92 5.75 7.38
C LEU A 238 8.43 5.86 7.74
N TRP A 239 8.10 6.48 8.88
CA TRP A 239 6.76 6.38 9.46
C TRP A 239 5.67 7.04 8.61
N HIS A 240 5.88 8.29 8.17
CA HIS A 240 4.90 8.94 7.28
C HIS A 240 4.70 8.22 5.94
N PRO A 241 5.77 7.80 5.21
CA PRO A 241 5.62 6.97 4.02
C PRO A 241 4.86 5.66 4.25
N PHE A 242 5.11 4.96 5.36
CA PHE A 242 4.36 3.73 5.71
C PHE A 242 2.87 4.02 5.92
N ALA A 243 2.53 5.11 6.61
CA ALA A 243 1.15 5.54 6.77
C ALA A 243 0.47 5.82 5.41
N ASN A 244 1.17 6.54 4.53
CA ASN A 244 0.66 6.88 3.20
C ASN A 244 0.49 5.64 2.32
N LYS A 245 1.40 4.68 2.41
CA LYS A 245 1.32 3.40 1.68
C LYS A 245 0.09 2.60 2.11
N LEU A 246 -0.17 2.48 3.40
CA LEU A 246 -1.37 1.82 3.92
C LEU A 246 -2.66 2.49 3.43
N LYS A 247 -2.73 3.83 3.48
CA LYS A 247 -3.86 4.61 2.93
C LYS A 247 -4.03 4.39 1.42
N ARG A 248 -2.93 4.20 0.68
CA ARG A 248 -2.99 3.91 -0.76
C ARG A 248 -3.52 2.52 -1.05
N LYS A 249 -2.99 1.49 -0.38
CA LYS A 249 -3.50 0.12 -0.49
C LYS A 249 -4.99 0.05 -0.11
N SER A 250 -5.41 0.74 0.95
CA SER A 250 -6.83 0.80 1.33
C SER A 250 -7.70 1.41 0.22
N LYS A 251 -7.27 2.52 -0.40
CA LYS A 251 -8.03 3.14 -1.49
C LYS A 251 -8.14 2.24 -2.72
N GLU A 252 -7.09 1.49 -3.03
CA GLU A 252 -7.11 0.51 -4.12
C GLU A 252 -8.08 -0.64 -3.80
N GLU A 253 -8.06 -1.16 -2.58
CA GLU A 253 -9.00 -2.19 -2.14
C GLU A 253 -10.45 -1.72 -2.20
N ILE A 254 -10.76 -0.52 -1.66
CA ILE A 254 -12.10 0.09 -1.74
C ILE A 254 -12.58 0.17 -3.19
N LYS A 255 -11.71 0.58 -4.12
CA LYS A 255 -12.05 0.65 -5.54
C LYS A 255 -12.43 -0.73 -6.10
N VAL A 256 -11.69 -1.77 -5.75
CA VAL A 256 -12.01 -3.15 -6.17
C VAL A 256 -13.34 -3.61 -5.57
N ARG A 257 -13.58 -3.35 -4.28
CA ARG A 257 -14.84 -3.68 -3.59
C ARG A 257 -16.04 -2.97 -4.23
N GLN A 258 -15.89 -1.71 -4.65
CA GLN A 258 -16.93 -0.98 -5.37
C GLN A 258 -17.28 -1.65 -6.72
N VAL A 259 -16.28 -2.12 -7.46
CA VAL A 259 -16.49 -2.87 -8.70
C VAL A 259 -17.25 -4.17 -8.42
N MET A 260 -16.92 -4.85 -7.32
CA MET A 260 -17.64 -6.05 -6.90
C MET A 260 -19.12 -5.76 -6.63
N ILE A 261 -19.45 -4.69 -5.90
CA ILE A 261 -20.85 -4.25 -5.67
C ILE A 261 -21.57 -4.04 -7.01
N GLU A 262 -20.99 -3.22 -7.90
CA GLU A 262 -21.63 -2.93 -9.19
C GLU A 262 -21.78 -4.18 -10.08
N GLY A 263 -20.83 -5.12 -10.00
CA GLY A 263 -20.92 -6.39 -10.71
C GLY A 263 -22.05 -7.27 -10.19
N VAL A 264 -22.20 -7.41 -8.87
CA VAL A 264 -23.29 -8.17 -8.23
C VAL A 264 -24.64 -7.56 -8.60
N LEU A 265 -24.80 -6.24 -8.45
CA LEU A 265 -26.05 -5.55 -8.75
C LEU A 265 -26.43 -5.66 -10.23
N SER A 266 -25.45 -5.53 -11.14
CA SER A 266 -25.66 -5.71 -12.57
C SER A 266 -26.15 -7.12 -12.95
N ILE A 267 -25.72 -8.16 -12.24
CA ILE A 267 -26.23 -9.53 -12.43
C ILE A 267 -27.70 -9.61 -12.01
N ILE A 268 -28.06 -9.06 -10.85
CA ILE A 268 -29.43 -9.08 -10.31
C ILE A 268 -30.39 -8.31 -11.22
N GLU A 269 -29.94 -7.19 -11.76
CA GLU A 269 -30.71 -6.40 -12.76
C GLU A 269 -30.91 -7.14 -14.08
N GLY A 270 -30.25 -8.28 -14.31
CA GLY A 270 -30.31 -9.01 -15.57
C GLY A 270 -29.69 -8.26 -16.75
N GLN A 271 -28.73 -7.37 -16.48
CA GLN A 271 -28.07 -6.59 -17.51
C GLN A 271 -27.39 -7.50 -18.55
N ALA A 272 -27.36 -7.04 -19.80
CA ALA A 272 -26.65 -7.79 -20.85
C ALA A 272 -25.15 -7.87 -20.49
N PRO A 273 -24.49 -9.04 -20.63
CA PRO A 273 -23.09 -9.20 -20.24
C PRO A 273 -22.15 -8.16 -20.85
N ARG A 274 -22.41 -7.73 -22.09
CA ARG A 274 -21.64 -6.67 -22.75
C ARG A 274 -21.84 -5.28 -22.14
N ALA A 275 -23.02 -5.00 -21.58
CA ALA A 275 -23.27 -3.77 -20.82
C ALA A 275 -22.52 -3.80 -19.47
N ILE A 276 -22.49 -4.96 -18.81
CA ILE A 276 -21.72 -5.17 -17.56
C ILE A 276 -20.23 -4.95 -17.83
N GLU A 277 -19.69 -5.56 -18.88
CA GLU A 277 -18.30 -5.39 -19.30
C GLU A 277 -17.96 -3.90 -19.49
N GLN A 278 -18.79 -3.16 -20.22
CA GLN A 278 -18.59 -1.72 -20.45
C GLN A 278 -18.68 -0.89 -19.17
N LYS A 279 -19.65 -1.21 -18.29
CA LYS A 279 -19.86 -0.53 -17.00
C LYS A 279 -18.67 -0.74 -16.08
N LEU A 280 -18.24 -1.99 -15.87
CA LEU A 280 -17.12 -2.32 -14.98
C LEU A 280 -15.78 -1.85 -15.56
N ALA A 281 -15.59 -1.90 -16.88
CA ALA A 281 -14.38 -1.37 -17.52
C ALA A 281 -14.25 0.16 -17.39
N SER A 282 -15.31 0.89 -17.03
CA SER A 282 -15.23 2.33 -16.76
C SER A 282 -14.41 2.66 -15.51
N TYR A 283 -14.21 1.69 -14.60
CA TYR A 283 -13.36 1.83 -13.42
C TYR A 283 -11.87 1.73 -13.75
N LEU A 284 -11.52 1.29 -14.96
CA LEU A 284 -10.13 1.15 -15.38
C LEU A 284 -9.59 2.42 -16.03
N PRO A 285 -8.28 2.68 -15.93
CA PRO A 285 -7.61 3.66 -16.75
C PRO A 285 -7.91 3.44 -18.25
N MET A 286 -7.99 4.53 -19.02
CA MET A 286 -8.33 4.49 -20.45
C MET A 286 -7.45 3.51 -21.25
N SER A 287 -6.17 3.41 -20.92
CA SER A 287 -5.22 2.48 -21.56
C SER A 287 -5.57 1.01 -21.33
N GLU A 288 -5.97 0.64 -20.11
CA GLU A 288 -6.36 -0.73 -19.75
C GLU A 288 -7.74 -1.06 -20.30
N ARG A 289 -8.66 -0.10 -20.23
CA ARG A 289 -10.00 -0.20 -20.83
C ARG A 289 -9.93 -0.48 -22.34
N GLN A 290 -9.07 0.23 -23.07
CA GLN A 290 -8.90 0.00 -24.52
C GLN A 290 -8.33 -1.38 -24.83
N LYS A 291 -7.39 -1.88 -24.03
CA LYS A 291 -6.84 -3.24 -24.19
C LYS A 291 -7.92 -4.30 -24.00
N LEU A 292 -8.68 -4.22 -22.92
CA LEU A 292 -9.75 -5.20 -22.64
C LEU A 292 -10.86 -5.18 -23.70
N LEU A 293 -11.41 -4.00 -24.00
CA LEU A 293 -12.50 -3.88 -24.98
C LEU A 293 -12.03 -4.16 -26.42
N GLY A 294 -10.77 -3.83 -26.75
CA GLY A 294 -10.17 -4.15 -28.05
C GLY A 294 -9.96 -5.66 -28.26
N GLN A 295 -9.56 -6.39 -27.21
CA GLN A 295 -9.46 -7.86 -27.24
C GLN A 295 -10.84 -8.52 -27.39
N GLY A 296 -11.87 -7.99 -26.72
CA GLY A 296 -13.25 -8.47 -26.88
C GLY A 296 -13.83 -8.25 -28.29
N ALA A 297 -13.38 -7.23 -29.01
CA ALA A 297 -13.79 -6.98 -30.40
C ALA A 297 -13.12 -7.95 -31.40
N GLN A 298 -11.86 -8.34 -31.16
CA GLN A 298 -11.15 -9.30 -32.01
C GLN A 298 -11.68 -10.73 -31.84
N ASN A 299 -11.94 -11.17 -30.61
CA ASN A 299 -12.48 -12.53 -30.34
C ASN A 299 -13.89 -12.76 -30.90
N ASN A 300 -14.70 -11.71 -31.06
CA ASN A 300 -16.02 -11.81 -31.67
C ASN A 300 -15.99 -11.78 -33.21
N GLY A 301 -14.90 -11.32 -33.82
CA GLY A 301 -14.73 -11.29 -35.27
C GLY A 301 -14.24 -12.61 -35.88
N GLU A 302 -13.55 -13.45 -35.10
CA GLU A 302 -13.08 -14.78 -35.55
C GLU A 302 -14.14 -15.89 -35.42
N LYS A 303 -15.25 -15.63 -34.72
CA LYS A 303 -16.37 -16.58 -34.54
C LYS A 303 -17.59 -16.29 -35.42
N ALA A 304 -17.49 -15.32 -36.34
CA ALA A 304 -18.56 -14.92 -37.26
C ALA A 304 -18.34 -15.49 -38.66
#